data_AF-X0S8B8-F1
#
_entry.id   AF-X0S8B8-F1
#
_cell.length_a   1.000
_cell.length_b   1.000
_cell.length_c   1.000
_cell.angle_alpha   90.00
_cell.angle_beta   90.00
_cell.angle_gamma   90.00
#
_symmetry.space_group_name_H-M   'P 1'
#
loop_
_entity.id
_entity.type
_entity.pdbx_description
1 polymer ?
#
loop_
_entity_poly.entity_id
_entity_poly.type
_entity_poly.pdbx_seq_one_letter_code
_entity_poly.pdbx_strand_id
1 'polypeptide(L)'
;MSKPEITVYGAHWCPDCRVSKQFLGEHQIPYNWVNIQEDKEAEQFITELNNGKRVIPTITFGDGSFLVFPNNAELAEKLGLVTKAERTFYDLIVLGAGPAGLTAALYAEREAIETLVIERAAIGGQAAMTEKLENVPGFPGSIEGQEFAKRL
;
A
#
# COMPACT_ATOMS: atom_id res chain seq x y z
N MET A 1 -18.47 -11.29 -0.33
CA MET A 1 -17.33 -10.36 -0.19
C MET A 1 -17.90 -9.00 0.16
N SER A 2 -17.60 -8.46 1.35
CA SER A 2 -18.02 -7.08 1.65
C SER A 2 -17.33 -6.15 0.67
N LYS A 3 -18.06 -5.13 0.19
CA LYS A 3 -17.52 -4.12 -0.71
C LYS A 3 -16.29 -3.48 -0.02
N PRO A 4 -15.16 -3.29 -0.71
CA PRO A 4 -14.00 -2.66 -0.09
C PRO A 4 -14.38 -1.25 0.37
N GLU A 5 -13.90 -0.85 1.55
CA GLU A 5 -14.22 0.44 2.17
C GLU A 5 -13.59 1.63 1.45
N ILE A 6 -12.66 1.37 0.54
CA ILE A 6 -11.99 2.40 -0.27
C ILE A 6 -12.50 2.32 -1.70
N THR A 7 -12.90 3.45 -2.27
CA THR A 7 -13.27 3.55 -3.69
C THR A 7 -12.43 4.63 -4.38
N VAL A 8 -11.80 4.27 -5.49
CA VAL A 8 -11.01 5.16 -6.34
C VAL A 8 -11.83 5.49 -7.60
N TYR A 9 -12.23 6.74 -7.71
CA TYR A 9 -12.91 7.29 -8.88
C TYR A 9 -11.87 7.90 -9.83
N GLY A 10 -11.88 7.47 -11.09
CA GLY A 10 -10.91 7.93 -12.06
C GLY A 10 -11.24 7.58 -13.50
N ALA A 11 -10.26 7.75 -14.37
CA ALA A 11 -10.34 7.41 -15.79
C ALA A 11 -9.08 6.65 -16.23
N HIS A 12 -9.15 5.86 -17.31
CA HIS A 12 -8.01 5.05 -17.77
C HIS A 12 -6.81 5.87 -18.26
N TRP A 13 -7.06 7.06 -18.80
CA TRP A 13 -6.01 7.96 -19.32
C TRP A 13 -5.30 8.76 -18.22
N CYS A 14 -5.85 8.80 -17.01
CA CYS A 14 -5.41 9.65 -15.91
C CYS A 14 -4.11 9.12 -15.27
N PRO A 15 -2.97 9.85 -15.38
CA PRO A 15 -1.69 9.42 -14.80
C PRO A 15 -1.73 9.33 -13.27
N ASP A 16 -2.33 10.31 -12.61
CA ASP A 16 -2.40 10.35 -11.13
C ASP A 16 -3.29 9.24 -10.57
N CYS A 17 -4.31 8.83 -11.33
CA CYS A 17 -5.13 7.66 -11.03
C CYS A 17 -4.29 6.37 -11.09
N ARG A 18 -3.32 6.27 -12.02
CA ARG A 18 -2.37 5.15 -12.04
C ARG A 18 -1.47 5.19 -10.81
N VAL A 19 -0.96 6.36 -10.42
CA VAL A 19 -0.11 6.51 -9.22
C VAL A 19 -0.86 6.08 -7.95
N SER A 20 -2.07 6.59 -7.72
CA SER A 20 -2.88 6.21 -6.56
C SER A 20 -3.19 4.70 -6.52
N LYS A 21 -3.53 4.11 -7.68
CA LYS A 21 -3.77 2.66 -7.78
C LYS A 21 -2.51 1.84 -7.54
N GLN A 22 -1.36 2.30 -8.05
CA GLN A 22 -0.08 1.65 -7.83
C GLN A 22 0.28 1.68 -6.34
N PHE A 23 0.13 2.82 -5.68
CA PHE A 23 0.35 2.95 -4.24
C PHE A 23 -0.50 1.95 -3.45
N LEU A 24 -1.82 1.93 -3.69
CA LEU A 24 -2.73 1.00 -3.01
C LEU A 24 -2.36 -0.47 -3.30
N GLY A 25 -1.99 -0.79 -4.54
CA GLY A 25 -1.58 -2.13 -4.93
C GLY A 25 -0.26 -2.57 -4.28
N GLU A 26 0.75 -1.70 -4.25
CA GLU A 26 2.05 -1.96 -3.63
C GLU A 26 1.94 -2.15 -2.11
N HIS A 27 0.97 -1.49 -1.47
CA HIS A 27 0.65 -1.68 -0.05
C HIS A 27 -0.37 -2.79 0.22
N GLN A 28 -0.80 -3.54 -0.80
CA GLN A 28 -1.80 -4.63 -0.69
C GLN A 28 -3.14 -4.18 -0.08
N ILE A 29 -3.52 -2.92 -0.33
CA ILE A 29 -4.76 -2.33 0.18
C ILE A 29 -5.87 -2.55 -0.86
N PRO A 30 -6.91 -3.34 -0.53
CA PRO A 30 -8.01 -3.58 -1.45
C PRO A 30 -8.84 -2.31 -1.66
N TYR A 31 -9.23 -2.05 -2.91
CA TYR A 31 -10.07 -0.91 -3.26
C TYR A 31 -11.05 -1.27 -4.39
N ASN A 32 -12.15 -0.52 -4.48
CA ASN A 32 -13.05 -0.55 -5.63
C ASN A 32 -12.60 0.49 -6.67
N TRP A 33 -12.55 0.10 -7.95
CA TRP A 33 -12.25 1.02 -9.05
C TRP A 33 -13.54 1.42 -9.76
N VAL A 34 -13.76 2.72 -9.93
CA VAL A 34 -14.90 3.26 -10.67
C VAL A 34 -14.40 4.16 -11.80
N ASN A 35 -14.68 3.75 -13.05
CA ASN A 35 -14.38 4.56 -14.22
C ASN A 35 -15.51 5.56 -14.47
N ILE A 36 -15.24 6.84 -14.21
CA ILE A 36 -16.23 7.92 -14.36
C ILE A 36 -16.57 8.23 -15.83
N GLN A 37 -15.87 7.65 -16.81
CA GLN A 37 -16.23 7.78 -18.22
C GLN A 37 -17.37 6.85 -18.63
N GLU A 38 -17.56 5.77 -17.88
CA GLU A 38 -18.56 4.73 -18.14
C GLU A 38 -19.76 4.84 -17.18
N ASP A 39 -19.56 5.49 -16.04
CA ASP A 39 -20.56 5.67 -14.99
C ASP A 39 -20.89 7.16 -14.79
N LYS A 40 -22.07 7.57 -15.27
CA LYS A 40 -22.56 8.95 -15.16
C LYS A 40 -22.93 9.33 -13.73
N GLU A 41 -23.40 8.39 -12.92
CA GLU A 41 -23.74 8.65 -11.51
C GLU A 41 -22.47 8.93 -10.73
N ALA A 42 -21.41 8.15 -10.98
CA ALA A 42 -20.10 8.39 -10.39
C ALA A 42 -19.49 9.72 -10.83
N GLU A 43 -19.62 10.11 -12.10
CA GLU A 43 -19.17 11.41 -12.60
C GLU A 43 -19.89 12.58 -11.92
N GLN A 44 -21.22 12.49 -11.77
CA GLN A 44 -22.02 13.49 -11.08
C GLN A 44 -21.62 13.58 -9.60
N PHE A 45 -21.52 12.44 -8.92
CA PHE A 45 -21.09 12.35 -7.52
C PHE A 45 -19.76 13.05 -7.27
N ILE A 46 -18.71 12.74 -8.05
CA ILE A 46 -17.41 13.40 -7.86
C ILE A 46 -17.45 14.89 -8.21
N THR A 47 -18.31 15.30 -9.13
CA THR A 47 -18.42 16.70 -9.56
C THR A 47 -19.06 17.53 -8.46
N GLU A 48 -20.12 17.01 -7.84
CA GLU A 48 -20.77 17.61 -6.67
C GLU A 48 -19.80 17.68 -5.48
N LEU A 49 -19.10 16.58 -5.18
CA LEU A 49 -18.13 16.50 -4.10
C LEU A 49 -17.00 17.53 -4.24
N ASN A 50 -16.62 17.84 -5.49
CA ASN A 50 -15.53 18.76 -5.83
C ASN A 50 -16.01 20.16 -6.23
N ASN A 51 -17.16 20.62 -5.73
CA ASN A 51 -17.70 21.97 -5.99
C ASN A 51 -17.88 22.29 -7.48
N GLY A 52 -18.47 21.36 -8.24
CA GLY A 52 -18.75 21.51 -9.67
C GLY A 52 -17.56 21.18 -10.58
N LYS A 53 -16.43 20.70 -10.04
CA LYS A 53 -15.24 20.35 -10.83
C LYS A 53 -15.09 18.84 -10.96
N ARG A 54 -14.76 18.38 -12.17
CA ARG A 54 -14.42 16.98 -12.41
C ARG A 54 -12.94 16.72 -12.08
N VAL A 55 -12.62 16.49 -10.80
CA VAL A 55 -11.25 16.23 -10.35
C VAL A 55 -11.04 14.73 -10.10
N ILE A 56 -9.99 14.17 -10.69
CA ILE A 56 -9.60 12.76 -10.55
C ILE A 56 -8.08 12.63 -10.34
N PRO A 57 -7.60 11.66 -9.56
CA PRO A 57 -8.40 10.70 -8.80
C PRO A 57 -9.12 11.37 -7.61
N THR A 58 -10.35 10.98 -7.37
CA THR A 58 -11.05 11.25 -6.11
C THR A 58 -11.20 9.91 -5.38
N ILE A 59 -10.82 9.83 -4.11
CA ILE A 59 -10.79 8.60 -3.34
C ILE A 59 -11.66 8.77 -2.11
N THR A 60 -12.64 7.90 -1.92
CA THR A 60 -13.52 7.89 -0.74
C THR A 60 -13.17 6.73 0.19
N PHE A 61 -13.40 6.92 1.50
CA PHE A 61 -13.07 5.95 2.54
C PHE A 61 -14.32 5.55 3.33
N GLY A 62 -14.26 4.43 4.05
CA GLY A 62 -15.39 3.86 4.80
C GLY A 62 -15.91 4.73 5.94
N ASP A 63 -15.08 5.68 6.41
CA ASP A 63 -15.43 6.69 7.41
C ASP A 63 -16.19 7.90 6.85
N GLY A 64 -16.50 7.90 5.54
CA GLY A 64 -17.20 8.97 4.84
C GLY A 64 -16.31 10.14 4.41
N SER A 65 -15.02 10.12 4.74
CA SER A 65 -14.07 11.11 4.26
C SER A 65 -13.61 10.81 2.83
N PHE A 66 -12.92 11.77 2.23
CA PHE A 66 -12.37 11.64 0.88
C PHE A 66 -11.09 12.44 0.70
N LEU A 67 -10.29 12.04 -0.29
CA LEU A 67 -9.12 12.78 -0.77
C LEU A 67 -9.29 13.08 -2.26
N VAL A 68 -8.83 14.26 -2.66
CA VAL A 68 -8.94 14.76 -4.03
C VAL A 68 -7.53 14.99 -4.56
N PHE A 69 -7.18 14.30 -5.64
CA PHE A 69 -5.86 14.35 -6.25
C PHE A 69 -4.71 14.15 -5.23
N PRO A 70 -4.75 13.10 -4.37
CA PRO A 70 -3.75 12.97 -3.33
C PRO A 70 -2.39 12.52 -3.87
N ASN A 71 -1.33 12.95 -3.19
CA ASN A 71 -0.01 12.35 -3.30
C ASN A 71 0.14 11.13 -2.35
N ASN A 72 1.25 10.39 -2.49
CA ASN A 72 1.50 9.18 -1.69
C ASN A 72 1.60 9.46 -0.18
N ALA A 73 2.10 10.63 0.24
CA ALA A 73 2.22 10.97 1.65
C ALA A 73 0.84 11.22 2.28
N GLU A 74 -0.05 11.91 1.56
CA GLU A 74 -1.44 12.12 2.00
C GLU A 74 -2.21 10.81 2.07
N LEU A 75 -2.03 9.92 1.08
CA LEU A 75 -2.59 8.56 1.13
C LEU A 75 -2.05 7.78 2.31
N ALA A 76 -0.74 7.78 2.53
CA ALA A 76 -0.11 7.07 3.64
C ALA A 76 -0.63 7.56 4.99
N GLU A 77 -0.71 8.87 5.21
CA GLU A 77 -1.27 9.47 6.42
C GLU A 77 -2.74 9.07 6.60
N LYS A 78 -3.55 9.18 5.54
CA LYS A 78 -4.98 8.84 5.60
C LYS A 78 -5.22 7.36 5.90
N LEU A 79 -4.33 6.49 5.46
CA LEU A 79 -4.38 5.05 5.69
C LEU A 79 -3.68 4.63 6.99
N GLY A 80 -3.15 5.57 7.76
CA GLY A 80 -2.49 5.30 9.04
C GLY A 80 -1.16 4.55 8.90
N LEU A 81 -0.49 4.66 7.75
CA LEU A 81 0.83 4.07 7.57
C LEU A 81 1.87 4.82 8.41
N VAL A 82 2.81 4.07 8.99
CA VAL A 82 3.92 4.64 9.76
C VAL A 82 4.93 5.24 8.79
N THR A 83 5.02 6.57 8.77
CA THR A 83 5.92 7.33 7.87
C THR A 83 6.98 8.13 8.62
N LYS A 84 6.98 8.07 9.95
CA LYS A 84 7.93 8.78 10.81
C LYS A 84 8.67 7.77 11.68
N ALA A 85 9.98 7.93 11.76
CA ALA A 85 10.79 7.19 12.71
C ALA A 85 10.45 7.62 14.14
N GLU A 86 10.48 6.67 15.07
CA GLU A 86 10.20 6.93 16.49
C GLU A 86 11.36 7.64 17.20
N ARG A 87 12.58 7.51 16.65
CA ARG A 87 13.81 8.01 17.24
C ARG A 87 14.60 8.84 16.24
N THR A 88 15.50 9.67 16.76
CA THR A 88 16.42 10.48 15.96
C THR A 88 17.74 9.79 15.66
N PHE A 89 18.02 8.65 16.30
CA PHE A 89 19.24 7.87 16.15
C PHE A 89 18.92 6.38 16.17
N TYR A 90 19.65 5.62 15.33
CA TYR A 90 19.61 4.16 15.22
C TYR A 90 21.04 3.69 14.93
N ASP A 91 21.43 2.54 15.46
CA ASP A 91 22.73 1.93 15.21
C ASP A 91 22.83 1.34 13.80
N LEU A 92 21.68 0.88 13.26
CA LEU A 92 21.58 0.29 11.93
C LEU A 92 20.31 0.79 11.22
N ILE A 93 20.44 1.11 9.93
CA ILE A 93 19.31 1.37 9.05
C ILE A 93 19.32 0.34 7.93
N VAL A 94 18.22 -0.39 7.79
CA VAL A 94 17.99 -1.35 6.72
C VAL A 94 16.98 -0.75 5.73
N LEU A 95 17.41 -0.57 4.49
CA LEU A 95 16.55 -0.08 3.40
C LEU A 95 15.98 -1.28 2.62
N GLY A 96 14.69 -1.50 2.76
CA GLY A 96 13.91 -2.57 2.15
C GLY A 96 13.51 -3.63 3.18
N ALA A 97 12.21 -3.92 3.26
CA ALA A 97 11.63 -4.96 4.11
C ALA A 97 11.35 -6.25 3.30
N GLY A 98 12.25 -6.61 2.39
CA GLY A 98 12.25 -7.94 1.76
C GLY A 98 12.90 -9.00 2.66
N PRO A 99 13.01 -10.26 2.21
CA PRO A 99 13.61 -11.33 2.99
C PRO A 99 15.03 -11.00 3.48
N ALA A 100 15.86 -10.39 2.63
CA ALA A 100 17.20 -9.99 3.00
C ALA A 100 17.22 -8.93 4.12
N GLY A 101 16.40 -7.89 4.01
CA GLY A 101 16.36 -6.79 4.97
C GLY A 101 15.73 -7.19 6.31
N LEU A 102 14.61 -7.90 6.28
CA LEU A 102 13.96 -8.41 7.48
C LEU A 102 14.86 -9.40 8.23
N THR A 103 15.55 -10.29 7.51
CA THR A 103 16.51 -11.20 8.14
C THR A 103 17.67 -10.44 8.77
N ALA A 104 18.23 -9.44 8.09
CA ALA A 104 19.31 -8.61 8.63
C ALA A 104 18.87 -7.88 9.91
N ALA A 105 17.68 -7.27 9.88
CA ALA A 105 17.11 -6.56 11.02
C ALA A 105 16.83 -7.51 12.20
N LEU A 106 16.26 -8.68 11.94
CA LEU A 106 16.00 -9.70 12.95
C LEU A 106 17.28 -10.13 13.66
N TYR A 107 18.38 -10.35 12.92
CA TYR A 107 19.65 -10.74 13.52
C TYR A 107 20.37 -9.59 14.23
N ALA A 108 20.21 -8.35 13.75
CA ALA A 108 20.74 -7.17 14.44
C ALA A 108 20.05 -6.95 15.80
N GLU A 109 18.72 -7.04 15.85
CA GLU A 109 17.94 -6.91 17.09
C GLU A 109 18.28 -8.01 18.11
N ARG A 110 18.65 -9.22 17.68
CA ARG A 110 19.11 -10.29 18.58
C ARG A 110 20.40 -9.95 19.33
N GLU A 111 21.22 -9.06 18.77
CA GLU A 111 22.44 -8.55 19.38
C GLU A 111 22.20 -7.17 20.05
N ALA A 112 20.94 -6.79 20.27
CA ALA A 112 20.51 -5.53 20.86
C ALA A 112 21.00 -4.27 20.09
N ILE A 113 21.15 -4.40 18.76
CA ILE A 113 21.46 -3.27 17.87
C ILE A 113 20.15 -2.57 17.51
N GLU A 114 20.02 -1.29 17.85
CA GLU A 114 18.80 -0.53 17.57
C GLU A 114 18.62 -0.32 16.07
N THR A 115 17.65 -1.02 15.46
CA THR A 115 17.54 -1.09 14.01
C THR A 115 16.26 -0.43 13.48
N LEU A 116 16.42 0.46 12.48
CA LEU A 116 15.31 0.99 11.70
C LEU A 116 15.20 0.26 10.36
N VAL A 117 14.03 -0.30 10.06
CA VAL A 117 13.70 -0.85 8.73
C VAL A 117 12.81 0.14 8.00
N ILE A 118 13.19 0.52 6.78
CA ILE A 118 12.42 1.42 5.92
C ILE A 118 11.99 0.66 4.68
N GLU A 119 10.69 0.63 4.39
CA GLU A 119 10.13 0.04 3.18
C GLU A 119 9.19 1.04 2.50
N ARG A 120 9.22 1.05 1.17
CA ARG A 120 8.39 1.94 0.34
C ARG A 120 7.00 1.36 0.06
N ALA A 121 6.83 0.04 0.17
CA ALA A 121 5.64 -0.72 -0.17
C ALA A 121 5.17 -1.61 1.00
N ALA A 122 4.40 -2.66 0.74
CA ALA A 122 4.14 -3.71 1.73
C ALA A 122 5.40 -4.52 2.08
N ILE A 123 5.42 -5.05 3.30
CA ILE A 123 6.49 -5.91 3.83
C ILE A 123 6.55 -7.23 3.04
N GLY A 124 7.76 -7.78 2.89
CA GLY A 124 8.06 -9.05 2.23
C GLY A 124 8.65 -8.92 0.83
N GLY A 125 8.75 -7.70 0.29
CA GLY A 125 9.40 -7.41 -0.98
C GLY A 125 8.87 -8.26 -2.14
N GLN A 126 9.76 -8.70 -3.03
CA GLN A 126 9.37 -9.52 -4.19
C GLN A 126 8.78 -10.90 -3.82
N ALA A 127 9.17 -11.45 -2.66
CA ALA A 127 8.63 -12.72 -2.20
C ALA A 127 7.13 -12.60 -1.92
N ALA A 128 6.67 -11.48 -1.36
CA ALA A 128 5.25 -11.21 -1.11
C ALA A 128 4.38 -11.16 -2.38
N MET A 129 4.98 -10.82 -3.52
CA MET A 129 4.30 -10.69 -4.81
C MET A 129 4.28 -12.01 -5.60
N THR A 130 5.02 -13.02 -5.14
CA THR A 130 5.10 -14.31 -5.82
C THR A 130 3.85 -15.12 -5.49
N GLU A 131 3.18 -15.66 -6.51
CA GLU A 131 1.98 -16.48 -6.31
C GLU A 131 2.27 -17.66 -5.38
N LYS A 132 3.35 -18.40 -5.65
CA LYS A 132 3.68 -19.63 -4.95
C LYS A 132 5.19 -19.86 -4.90
N LEU A 133 5.71 -20.11 -3.71
CA LEU A 133 7.11 -20.41 -3.44
C LEU A 133 7.24 -21.89 -3.10
N GLU A 134 8.05 -22.63 -3.88
CA GLU A 134 8.21 -24.09 -3.73
C GLU A 134 9.62 -24.50 -3.31
N ASN A 135 10.55 -23.55 -3.28
CA ASN A 135 11.98 -23.76 -3.05
C ASN A 135 12.48 -23.04 -1.79
N VAL A 136 11.60 -22.77 -0.82
CA VAL A 136 11.97 -22.15 0.46
C VAL A 136 12.19 -23.25 1.50
N PRO A 137 13.43 -23.45 2.00
CA PRO A 137 13.70 -24.43 3.05
C PRO A 137 12.87 -24.17 4.31
N GLY A 138 12.49 -25.24 5.01
CA GLY A 138 11.68 -25.17 6.24
C GLY A 138 10.17 -25.17 6.01
N PHE A 139 9.72 -25.13 4.75
CA PHE A 139 8.32 -25.34 4.39
C PHE A 139 8.18 -26.71 3.70
N PRO A 140 7.39 -27.66 4.27
CA PRO A 140 7.29 -29.04 3.75
C PRO A 140 6.59 -29.13 2.39
N GLY A 141 5.96 -28.05 1.93
CA GLY A 141 5.40 -27.91 0.61
C GLY A 141 5.44 -26.45 0.18
N SER A 142 4.74 -26.16 -0.89
CA SER A 142 4.60 -24.80 -1.40
C SER A 142 3.91 -23.86 -0.41
N ILE A 143 4.34 -22.60 -0.36
CA ILE A 143 3.71 -21.53 0.42
C ILE A 143 3.38 -20.33 -0.48
N GLU A 144 2.25 -19.66 -0.24
CA GLU A 144 1.92 -18.42 -0.96
C GLU A 144 2.89 -17.31 -0.56
N GLY A 145 3.27 -16.45 -1.52
CA GLY A 145 4.24 -15.38 -1.25
C GLY A 145 3.80 -14.43 -0.14
N GLN A 146 2.52 -14.05 -0.12
CA GLN A 146 1.95 -13.19 0.93
C GLN A 146 1.99 -13.85 2.31
N GLU A 147 1.75 -15.17 2.36
CA GLU A 147 1.81 -15.92 3.60
C GLU A 147 3.25 -16.04 4.10
N PHE A 148 4.19 -16.33 3.19
CA PHE A 148 5.62 -16.35 3.51
C PHE A 148 6.09 -15.00 4.07
N ALA A 149 5.71 -13.89 3.42
CA ALA A 149 6.05 -12.54 3.86
C ALA A 149 5.57 -12.20 5.28
N LYS A 150 4.39 -12.70 5.68
CA LYS A 150 3.84 -12.52 7.03
C LYS A 150 4.56 -13.35 8.10
N ARG A 151 5.37 -14.32 7.70
CA ARG A 151 6.12 -15.22 8.59
C ARG A 151 7.62 -14.88 8.68
N LEU A 152 8.08 -13.87 7.94
CA LEU A 152 9.42 -13.28 8.07
C LEU A 152 9.49 -12.38 9.32
#